data_AF-A0A8E0VPX8-F1
#
_entry.id   AF-A0A8E0VPX8-F1
#
_cell.length_a   1.000
_cell.length_b   1.000
_cell.length_c   1.000
_cell.angle_alpha   90.00
_cell.angle_beta   90.00
_cell.angle_gamma   90.00
#
_symmetry.space_group_name_H-M   'P 1'
#
loop_
_entity.id
_entity.type
_entity.pdbx_description
1 polymer ?
#
loop_
_entity_poly.entity_id
_entity_poly.type
_entity_poly.pdbx_seq_one_letter_code
_entity_poly.pdbx_strand_id
1 'polypeptide(L)'
;MFKFGTIGAFKQVRNNPRCKATKDLVPGLVVLPDDSTGLAPTPADATAAKGDIYVVGNIIDKPEVRNKADFKVLKDEYVRAFRVTDLADLPVELSQDTVQGFDALIVGDVIVPAGDGTGQWTKAGEDVADYKVKLKVLEKTTFGGKGLYLKVQA
;
A
#
# COMPACT_ATOMS: atom_id res chain seq x y z
N MET A 1 -0.79 1.79 7.82
CA MET A 1 -0.15 0.50 8.13
C MET A 1 -0.58 -0.56 7.13
N PHE A 2 0.27 -1.55 6.89
CA PHE A 2 -0.02 -2.70 6.02
C PHE A 2 0.34 -4.01 6.73
N LYS A 3 -0.46 -5.04 6.53
CA LYS A 3 -0.24 -6.37 7.09
C LYS A 3 -0.66 -7.45 6.10
N PHE A 4 0.12 -8.51 6.04
CA PHE A 4 -0.24 -9.73 5.30
C PHE A 4 -1.30 -10.51 6.07
N GLY A 5 -2.37 -10.94 5.40
CA GLY A 5 -3.43 -11.71 6.03
C GLY A 5 -3.04 -13.17 6.32
N THR A 6 -2.02 -13.70 5.65
CA THR A 6 -1.50 -15.05 5.87
C THR A 6 0.02 -15.11 5.80
N ILE A 7 0.62 -16.14 6.42
CA ILE A 7 2.06 -16.42 6.27
C ILE A 7 2.43 -16.77 4.82
N GLY A 8 1.52 -17.37 4.07
CA GLY A 8 1.71 -17.68 2.65
C GLY A 8 1.94 -16.41 1.83
N ALA A 9 1.17 -15.35 2.09
CA ALA A 9 1.34 -14.04 1.45
C ALA A 9 2.72 -13.44 1.71
N PHE A 10 3.20 -13.47 2.96
CA PHE A 10 4.52 -12.93 3.30
C PHE A 10 5.68 -13.73 2.68
N LYS A 11 5.55 -15.05 2.56
CA LYS A 11 6.64 -15.90 2.05
C LYS A 11 6.87 -15.77 0.55
N GLN A 12 5.82 -15.48 -0.23
CA GLN A 12 5.91 -15.46 -1.70
C GLN A 12 6.16 -14.06 -2.28
N VAL A 13 5.82 -13.01 -1.54
CA VAL A 13 5.91 -11.64 -2.05
C VAL A 13 7.35 -11.20 -2.26
N ARG A 14 7.64 -10.62 -3.41
CA ARG A 14 8.95 -10.01 -3.67
C ARG A 14 9.04 -8.65 -2.99
N ASN A 15 10.19 -8.40 -2.37
CA ASN A 15 10.56 -7.12 -1.79
C ASN A 15 11.66 -6.46 -2.65
N ASN A 16 11.50 -5.17 -2.97
CA ASN A 16 12.59 -4.32 -3.44
C ASN A 16 13.05 -3.40 -2.30
N PRO A 17 14.18 -3.70 -1.62
CA PRO A 17 14.70 -2.89 -0.53
C PRO A 17 15.71 -1.81 -0.96
N ARG A 18 16.02 -1.67 -2.26
CA ARG A 18 17.16 -0.86 -2.73
C ARG A 18 16.81 0.59 -3.07
N CYS A 19 15.52 0.92 -3.08
CA CYS A 19 15.05 2.23 -3.46
C CYS A 19 14.72 3.10 -2.24
N LYS A 20 15.00 4.41 -2.35
CA LYS A 20 14.79 5.39 -1.29
C LYS A 20 13.49 6.17 -1.47
N ALA A 21 12.90 6.58 -0.36
CA ALA A 21 11.66 7.36 -0.36
C ALA A 21 11.90 8.77 -0.94
N THR A 22 11.03 9.23 -1.85
CA THR A 22 11.13 10.59 -2.42
C THR A 22 10.52 11.67 -1.51
N LYS A 23 9.76 11.26 -0.51
CA LYS A 23 9.08 12.06 0.50
C LYS A 23 8.84 11.19 1.75
N ASP A 24 8.31 11.77 2.82
CA ASP A 24 7.89 10.98 3.98
C ASP A 24 6.75 10.03 3.60
N LEU A 25 6.90 8.76 3.98
CA LEU A 25 5.93 7.70 3.71
C LEU A 25 5.50 7.03 5.01
N VAL A 26 4.29 6.46 5.00
CA VAL A 26 3.84 5.56 6.06
C VAL A 26 3.62 4.16 5.49
N PRO A 27 3.77 3.09 6.29
CA PRO A 27 3.49 1.74 5.83
C PRO A 27 2.07 1.61 5.28
N GLY A 28 1.91 0.98 4.12
CA GLY A 28 0.64 0.83 3.39
C GLY A 28 0.41 1.83 2.26
N LEU A 29 1.23 2.87 2.12
CA LEU A 29 1.23 3.68 0.90
C LEU A 29 1.80 2.91 -0.29
N VAL A 30 1.31 3.25 -1.47
CA VAL A 30 1.75 2.75 -2.76
C VAL A 30 2.99 3.50 -3.23
N VAL A 31 3.98 2.76 -3.70
CA VAL A 31 5.21 3.27 -4.29
C VAL A 31 5.56 2.51 -5.57
N LEU A 32 6.42 3.12 -6.39
CA LEU A 32 6.92 2.61 -7.66
C LEU A 32 8.45 2.58 -7.61
N PRO A 33 9.08 1.60 -6.96
CA PRO A 33 10.53 1.46 -6.89
C PRO A 33 11.15 1.36 -8.28
N ASP A 34 12.13 2.21 -8.57
CA ASP A 34 12.87 2.26 -9.82
C ASP A 34 14.36 2.06 -9.54
N ASP A 35 14.87 0.89 -9.93
CA ASP A 35 16.26 0.50 -9.72
C ASP A 35 17.26 1.38 -10.50
N SER A 36 16.82 2.07 -11.55
CA SER A 36 17.69 2.95 -12.35
C SER A 36 17.98 4.27 -11.65
N THR A 37 17.00 4.81 -10.94
CA THR A 37 17.14 6.04 -10.15
C THR A 37 17.47 5.76 -8.68
N GLY A 38 17.21 4.54 -8.20
CA GLY A 38 17.32 4.18 -6.79
C GLY A 38 16.25 4.85 -5.92
N LEU A 39 15.13 5.28 -6.52
CA LEU A 39 14.04 6.01 -5.86
C LEU A 39 12.74 5.21 -5.87
N ALA A 40 11.88 5.46 -4.90
CA ALA A 40 10.55 4.87 -4.76
C ALA A 40 9.48 5.96 -4.67
N PRO A 41 9.17 6.65 -5.78
CA PRO A 41 8.10 7.65 -5.82
C PRO A 41 6.72 7.02 -5.61
N THR A 42 5.78 7.82 -5.12
CA THR A 42 4.34 7.50 -5.17
C THR A 42 3.78 7.78 -6.58
N PRO A 43 2.73 7.07 -7.04
CA PRO A 43 2.14 7.31 -8.36
C PRO A 43 1.64 8.76 -8.49
N ALA A 44 2.21 9.53 -9.43
CA ALA A 44 1.90 10.96 -9.61
C ALA A 44 0.69 11.21 -10.53
N ASP A 45 0.30 10.22 -11.31
CA ASP A 45 -0.79 10.28 -12.29
C ASP A 45 -1.51 8.92 -12.42
N ALA A 46 -2.62 8.92 -13.16
CA ALA A 46 -3.44 7.72 -13.37
C ALA A 46 -2.70 6.61 -14.13
N THR A 47 -1.80 6.96 -15.06
CA THR A 47 -1.03 5.98 -15.83
C THR A 47 -0.08 5.20 -14.92
N ALA A 48 0.65 5.93 -14.07
CA ALA A 48 1.54 5.35 -13.07
C ALA A 48 0.76 4.48 -12.06
N ALA A 49 -0.44 4.91 -11.67
CA ALA A 49 -1.29 4.20 -10.71
C ALA A 49 -1.89 2.89 -11.27
N LYS A 50 -2.10 2.80 -12.60
CA LYS A 50 -2.64 1.61 -13.28
C LYS A 50 -1.61 0.48 -13.49
N GLY A 51 -0.32 0.79 -13.34
CA GLY A 51 0.79 -0.13 -13.57
C GLY A 51 0.99 -1.21 -12.49
N ASP A 52 2.16 -1.83 -12.50
CA ASP A 52 2.59 -2.72 -11.42
C ASP A 52 3.05 -1.88 -10.23
N ILE A 53 2.53 -2.19 -9.05
CA ILE A 53 2.69 -1.33 -7.88
C ILE A 53 3.27 -2.10 -6.69
N TYR A 54 3.90 -1.34 -5.80
CA TYR A 54 4.46 -1.85 -4.56
C TYR A 54 3.84 -1.14 -3.37
N VAL A 55 3.86 -1.77 -2.21
CA VAL A 55 3.39 -1.20 -0.95
C VAL A 55 4.53 -1.06 0.04
N VAL A 56 4.56 0.06 0.76
CA VAL A 56 5.52 0.32 1.84
C VAL A 56 5.23 -0.65 2.99
N GLY A 57 6.18 -1.52 3.30
CA GLY A 57 6.09 -2.51 4.38
C GLY A 57 7.20 -2.38 5.42
N ASN A 58 7.80 -1.20 5.57
CA ASN A 58 8.75 -0.92 6.63
C ASN A 58 8.13 -1.20 8.01
N ILE A 59 8.93 -1.78 8.89
CA ILE A 59 8.54 -2.09 10.25
C ILE A 59 9.19 -1.10 11.22
N ILE A 60 8.56 -0.92 12.37
CA ILE A 60 9.13 -0.14 13.47
C ILE A 60 10.32 -0.93 14.01
N ASP A 61 11.53 -0.45 13.73
CA ASP A 61 12.78 -1.03 14.24
C ASP A 61 13.32 -0.27 15.47
N LYS A 62 12.63 0.79 15.90
CA LYS A 62 13.03 1.64 17.03
C LYS A 62 12.12 1.35 18.24
N PRO A 63 12.60 0.68 19.29
CA PRO A 63 11.78 0.31 20.44
C PRO A 63 11.26 1.52 21.24
N GLU A 64 11.85 2.71 21.08
CA GLU A 64 11.43 3.95 21.73
C GLU A 64 10.18 4.57 21.11
N VAL A 65 9.84 4.19 19.86
CA VAL A 65 8.63 4.67 19.18
C VAL A 65 7.44 3.87 19.71
N ARG A 66 6.83 4.38 20.79
CA ARG A 66 5.69 3.74 21.48
C ARG A 66 4.36 3.85 20.74
N ASN A 67 4.27 4.64 19.68
CA ASN A 67 3.03 4.82 18.94
C ASN A 67 3.22 4.65 17.42
N LYS A 68 2.18 4.08 16.78
CA LYS A 68 2.07 3.89 15.33
C LYS A 68 1.96 5.20 14.54
N ALA A 69 1.52 6.29 15.18
CA ALA A 69 1.20 7.55 14.52
C ALA A 69 2.48 8.30 14.12
N ASP A 70 3.57 8.08 14.87
CA ASP A 70 4.84 8.76 14.70
C ASP A 70 5.79 8.01 13.76
N PHE A 71 5.50 6.75 13.41
CA PHE A 71 6.38 6.00 12.52
C PHE A 71 6.18 6.39 11.06
N LYS A 72 7.22 6.98 10.49
CA LYS A 72 7.33 7.31 9.07
C LYS A 72 8.66 6.77 8.55
N VAL A 73 8.66 6.40 7.28
CA VAL A 73 9.88 6.27 6.48
C VAL A 73 10.18 7.66 5.96
N LEU A 74 11.26 8.28 6.46
CA LEU A 74 11.58 9.65 6.08
C LEU A 74 12.08 9.69 4.64
N LYS A 75 11.97 10.87 4.02
CA LYS A 75 12.64 11.12 2.73
C LYS A 75 14.10 10.64 2.78
N ASP A 76 14.57 10.05 1.69
CA ASP A 76 15.91 9.50 1.48
C ASP A 76 16.25 8.24 2.31
N GLU A 77 15.31 7.73 3.15
CA GLU A 77 15.43 6.40 3.78
C GLU A 77 15.01 5.28 2.82
N TYR A 78 15.57 4.08 3.02
CA TYR A 78 15.23 2.92 2.21
C TYR A 78 13.81 2.41 2.49
N VAL A 79 13.10 2.12 1.41
CA VAL A 79 11.75 1.59 1.45
C VAL A 79 11.80 0.07 1.33
N ARG A 80 11.13 -0.63 2.26
CA ARG A 80 10.83 -2.05 2.11
C ARG A 80 9.57 -2.18 1.26
N ALA A 81 9.74 -2.21 -0.06
CA ALA A 81 8.64 -2.17 -1.01
C ALA A 81 8.22 -3.58 -1.42
N PHE A 82 7.00 -4.00 -1.09
CA PHE A 82 6.46 -5.32 -1.45
C PHE A 82 5.62 -5.24 -2.72
N ARG A 83 5.91 -6.07 -3.72
CA ARG A 83 5.18 -6.10 -5.00
C ARG A 83 3.78 -6.67 -4.81
N VAL A 84 2.74 -5.88 -5.05
CA VAL A 84 1.37 -6.29 -4.71
C VAL A 84 0.81 -7.32 -5.70
N THR A 85 1.29 -7.35 -6.95
CA THR A 85 0.91 -8.39 -7.93
C THR A 85 1.24 -9.81 -7.44
N ASP A 86 2.28 -9.99 -6.63
CA ASP A 86 2.65 -11.32 -6.06
C ASP A 86 1.69 -11.77 -4.95
N LEU A 87 0.75 -10.91 -4.56
CA LEU A 87 -0.26 -11.18 -3.55
C LEU A 87 -1.61 -11.55 -4.16
N ALA A 88 -1.68 -11.81 -5.47
CA ALA A 88 -2.91 -12.19 -6.16
C ALA A 88 -3.70 -13.25 -5.38
N ASP A 89 -5.01 -13.00 -5.22
CA ASP A 89 -5.95 -13.81 -4.46
C ASP A 89 -5.70 -13.95 -2.95
N LEU A 90 -4.71 -13.26 -2.39
CA LEU A 90 -4.39 -13.34 -0.98
C LEU A 90 -4.93 -12.15 -0.19
N PRO A 91 -5.27 -12.37 1.08
CA PRO A 91 -5.77 -11.30 1.92
C PRO A 91 -4.64 -10.39 2.44
N VAL A 92 -4.94 -9.10 2.52
CA VAL A 92 -4.10 -8.05 3.12
C VAL A 92 -4.95 -7.15 4.00
N GLU A 93 -4.30 -6.40 4.88
CA GLU A 93 -4.97 -5.48 5.80
C GLU A 93 -4.33 -4.09 5.71
N LEU A 94 -5.16 -3.04 5.57
CA LEU A 94 -4.73 -1.65 5.49
C LEU A 94 -5.34 -0.82 6.63
N SER A 95 -4.59 0.16 7.15
CA SER A 95 -5.17 1.16 8.06
C SER A 95 -5.82 2.31 7.29
N GLN A 96 -6.80 2.96 7.92
CA GLN A 96 -7.57 4.08 7.35
C GLN A 96 -6.69 5.19 6.76
N ASP A 97 -5.53 5.47 7.35
CA ASP A 97 -4.69 6.63 6.98
C ASP A 97 -4.07 6.48 5.58
N THR A 98 -4.10 5.24 5.06
CA THR A 98 -3.61 4.89 3.72
C THR A 98 -4.72 4.90 2.66
N VAL A 99 -5.97 5.20 3.05
CA VAL A 99 -7.15 5.08 2.21
C VAL A 99 -7.95 6.38 2.22
N GLN A 100 -8.22 6.92 1.03
CA GLN A 100 -9.08 8.09 0.84
C GLN A 100 -10.55 7.73 1.06
N GLY A 101 -11.30 8.62 1.72
CA GLY A 101 -12.75 8.44 1.89
C GLY A 101 -13.14 7.20 2.70
N PHE A 102 -12.27 6.72 3.60
CA PHE A 102 -12.44 5.48 4.35
C PHE A 102 -13.84 5.25 4.93
N ASP A 103 -14.43 6.27 5.57
CA ASP A 103 -15.72 6.11 6.25
C ASP A 103 -16.87 5.78 5.27
N ALA A 104 -16.76 6.21 4.01
CA ALA A 104 -17.73 5.94 2.94
C ALA A 104 -17.58 4.56 2.28
N LEU A 105 -16.45 3.87 2.50
CA LEU A 105 -16.24 2.54 1.94
C LEU A 105 -17.12 1.51 2.65
N ILE A 106 -17.64 0.56 1.89
CA ILE A 106 -18.43 -0.56 2.37
C ILE A 106 -17.88 -1.90 1.89
N VAL A 107 -18.33 -3.00 2.49
CA VAL A 107 -17.97 -4.35 2.04
C VAL A 107 -18.41 -4.52 0.58
N GLY A 108 -17.51 -5.09 -0.24
CA GLY A 108 -17.71 -5.28 -1.67
C GLY A 108 -17.14 -4.18 -2.54
N ASP A 109 -16.86 -2.99 -2.00
CA ASP A 109 -16.18 -1.93 -2.73
C ASP A 109 -14.79 -2.39 -3.21
N VAL A 110 -14.36 -1.82 -4.33
CA VAL A 110 -13.00 -2.00 -4.85
C VAL A 110 -12.25 -0.69 -4.70
N ILE A 111 -11.02 -0.78 -4.21
CA ILE A 111 -10.09 0.34 -4.12
C ILE A 111 -8.88 0.08 -5.02
N VAL A 112 -8.32 1.16 -5.57
CA VAL A 112 -7.19 1.17 -6.49
C VAL A 112 -6.17 2.22 -6.03
N PRO A 113 -4.90 2.16 -6.49
CA PRO A 113 -3.93 3.20 -6.20
C PRO A 113 -4.41 4.57 -6.70
N ALA A 114 -4.27 5.60 -5.88
CA ALA A 114 -4.51 6.98 -6.29
C ALA A 114 -3.36 7.47 -7.17
N GLY A 115 -3.70 8.11 -8.29
CA GLY A 115 -2.78 8.76 -9.21
C GLY A 115 -2.65 10.26 -8.95
N ASP A 116 -2.54 10.65 -7.69
CA ASP A 116 -2.52 12.06 -7.24
C ASP A 116 -1.23 12.42 -6.50
N GLY A 117 -0.23 11.53 -6.54
CA GLY A 117 1.03 11.71 -5.84
C GLY A 117 0.93 11.49 -4.33
N THR A 118 -0.21 11.09 -3.75
CA THR A 118 -0.29 10.80 -2.31
C THR A 118 0.29 9.43 -1.97
N GLY A 119 0.10 8.45 -2.86
CA GLY A 119 0.36 7.03 -2.61
C GLY A 119 -0.76 6.35 -1.81
N GLN A 120 -1.89 7.01 -1.59
CA GLN A 120 -3.04 6.39 -0.93
C GLN A 120 -3.81 5.48 -1.90
N TRP A 121 -4.70 4.68 -1.33
CA TRP A 121 -5.71 3.93 -2.06
C TRP A 121 -6.99 4.76 -2.11
N THR A 122 -7.71 4.71 -3.23
CA THR A 122 -8.97 5.42 -3.42
C THR A 122 -10.03 4.50 -3.99
N LYS A 123 -11.31 4.83 -3.80
CA LYS A 123 -12.42 4.05 -4.34
C LYS A 123 -12.31 4.02 -5.86
N ALA A 124 -12.44 2.84 -6.44
CA ALA A 124 -12.33 2.67 -7.89
C ALA A 124 -13.47 3.37 -8.63
N GLY A 125 -13.14 3.99 -9.76
CA GLY A 125 -14.10 4.56 -10.71
C GLY A 125 -14.48 3.56 -11.81
N GLU A 126 -15.01 4.08 -12.92
CA GLU A 126 -15.42 3.28 -14.08
C GLU A 126 -14.24 2.58 -14.78
N ASP A 127 -13.04 3.14 -14.66
CA ASP A 127 -11.80 2.65 -15.27
C ASP A 127 -11.08 1.59 -14.42
N VAL A 128 -11.77 1.03 -13.42
CA VAL A 128 -11.24 -0.04 -12.56
C VAL A 128 -10.66 -1.20 -13.35
N ALA A 129 -11.17 -1.48 -14.57
CA ALA A 129 -10.68 -2.53 -15.44
C ALA A 129 -9.20 -2.36 -15.81
N ASP A 130 -8.74 -1.12 -15.99
CA ASP A 130 -7.40 -0.77 -16.48
C ASP A 130 -6.30 -0.95 -15.43
N TYR A 131 -6.67 -1.01 -14.16
CA TYR A 131 -5.72 -1.18 -13.08
C TYR A 131 -5.20 -2.61 -13.03
N LYS A 132 -3.88 -2.77 -13.06
CA LYS A 132 -3.27 -4.08 -12.89
C LYS A 132 -3.51 -4.66 -11.50
N VAL A 133 -3.58 -3.82 -10.46
CA VAL A 133 -3.80 -4.25 -9.07
C VAL A 133 -4.98 -3.50 -8.47
N LYS A 134 -5.88 -4.26 -7.84
CA LYS A 134 -7.11 -3.77 -7.19
C LYS A 134 -7.28 -4.50 -5.86
N LEU A 135 -7.91 -3.86 -4.89
CA LEU A 135 -8.19 -4.49 -3.60
C LEU A 135 -9.70 -4.48 -3.36
N LYS A 136 -10.30 -5.65 -3.15
CA LYS A 136 -11.72 -5.77 -2.79
C LYS A 136 -11.89 -5.75 -1.29
N VAL A 137 -12.77 -4.90 -0.79
CA VAL A 137 -13.13 -4.81 0.63
C VAL A 137 -13.95 -6.02 1.04
N LEU A 138 -13.44 -6.77 2.02
CA LEU A 138 -14.12 -7.91 2.61
C LEU A 138 -14.74 -7.57 3.97
N GLU A 139 -14.06 -6.75 4.77
CA GLU A 139 -14.49 -6.41 6.13
C GLU A 139 -13.87 -5.09 6.59
N LYS A 140 -14.58 -4.35 7.47
CA LYS A 140 -13.98 -3.26 8.26
C LYS A 140 -13.40 -3.82 9.54
N THR A 141 -12.15 -3.48 9.84
CA THR A 141 -11.43 -3.99 11.02
C THR A 141 -10.98 -2.86 11.94
N THR A 142 -10.41 -3.22 13.09
CA THR A 142 -9.79 -2.28 14.03
C THR A 142 -8.29 -2.14 13.83
N PHE A 143 -7.74 -2.67 12.72
CA PHE A 143 -6.31 -2.64 12.45
C PHE A 143 -5.81 -1.21 12.28
N GLY A 144 -4.85 -0.82 13.12
CA GLY A 144 -4.40 0.56 13.17
C GLY A 144 -5.46 1.54 13.68
N GLY A 145 -6.42 1.09 14.49
CA GLY A 145 -7.52 1.89 15.02
C GLY A 145 -8.79 1.66 14.19
N LYS A 146 -8.73 2.00 12.90
CA LYS A 146 -9.71 1.59 11.89
C LYS A 146 -8.96 1.08 10.66
N GLY A 147 -9.41 -0.02 10.08
CA GLY A 147 -8.77 -0.66 8.95
C GLY A 147 -9.74 -1.41 8.03
N LEU A 148 -9.20 -1.97 6.96
CA LEU A 148 -9.90 -2.80 6.00
C LEU A 148 -9.18 -4.13 5.85
N TYR A 149 -9.94 -5.22 5.92
CA TYR A 149 -9.51 -6.52 5.43
C TYR A 149 -9.89 -6.64 3.96
N LEU A 150 -8.91 -6.95 3.12
CA LEU A 150 -8.99 -6.80 1.68
C LEU A 150 -8.50 -8.07 0.99
N LYS A 151 -9.03 -8.38 -0.19
CA LYS A 151 -8.47 -9.38 -1.10
C LYS A 151 -7.82 -8.70 -2.30
N VAL A 152 -6.59 -9.10 -2.62
CA VAL A 152 -5.89 -8.60 -3.81
C VAL A 152 -6.46 -9.24 -5.08
N GLN A 153 -6.71 -8.41 -6.07
CA GLN A 153 -7.11 -8.78 -7.42
C GLN A 153 -6.05 -8.20 -8.37
N ALA A 154 -5.20 -9.07 -8.93
CA ALA A 154 -4.06 -8.70 -9.76
C ALA A 154 -3.94 -9.61 -10.99
#